data_AF-A0A2H3JPV5-F1
#
_entry.id   AF-A0A2H3JPV5-F1
#
_cell.length_a   1.000
_cell.length_b   1.000
_cell.length_c   1.000
_cell.angle_alpha   90.00
_cell.angle_beta   90.00
_cell.angle_gamma   90.00
#
_symmetry.space_group_name_H-M   'P 1'
#
loop_
_entity.id
_entity.type
_entity.pdbx_description
1 polymer ?
#
loop_
_entity_poly.entity_id
_entity_poly.type
_entity_poly.pdbx_seq_one_letter_code
_entity_poly.pdbx_strand_id
1 'polypeptide(L)' 'KMIGLSLKYNINFYKLPSHTTHKLQSLDVGCFGPMQKKWTENCKSIVSLYKCEIDKDKFITEYLKICNTSITPNVVRSAW' A
#
# COMPACT_ATOMS: atom_id res chain seq x y z
N LYS A 1 -14.84 24.30 1.57
CA LYS A 1 -15.63 23.05 1.45
C LYS A 1 -14.94 22.13 0.43
N MET A 2 -14.85 20.82 0.67
CA MET A 2 -14.09 19.86 -0.18
C MET A 2 -14.41 19.94 -1.68
N ILE A 3 -15.67 20.17 -2.03
CA ILE A 3 -16.12 20.33 -3.43
C ILE A 3 -15.47 21.54 -4.12
N GLY A 4 -15.26 22.65 -3.41
CA GLY A 4 -14.61 23.82 -4.00
C GLY A 4 -13.13 23.57 -4.30
N LEU A 5 -12.45 22.78 -3.45
CA LEU A 5 -11.07 22.37 -3.69
C LEU A 5 -10.98 21.38 -4.85
N SER A 6 -11.91 20.43 -4.96
CA SER A 6 -11.87 19.45 -6.05
C SER A 6 -12.05 20.11 -7.41
N LEU A 7 -12.95 21.09 -7.52
CA LEU A 7 -13.11 21.89 -8.74
C LEU A 7 -11.83 22.69 -9.05
N LYS A 8 -11.24 23.35 -8.04
CA LYS A 8 -10.00 24.14 -8.21
C LYS A 8 -8.82 23.29 -8.70
N TYR A 9 -8.71 22.05 -8.22
CA TYR A 9 -7.56 21.16 -8.49
C TYR A 9 -7.89 20.03 -9.48
N ASN A 10 -9.03 20.09 -10.18
CA ASN A 10 -9.46 19.08 -11.15
C ASN A 10 -9.45 17.64 -10.60
N ILE A 11 -9.95 17.47 -9.39
CA ILE A 11 -10.04 16.18 -8.70
C ILE A 11 -11.45 15.61 -8.89
N ASN A 12 -11.55 14.41 -9.45
CA ASN A 12 -12.79 13.68 -9.59
C ASN A 12 -13.05 12.82 -8.33
N PHE A 13 -14.24 12.93 -7.76
CA PHE A 13 -14.66 12.05 -6.68
C PHE A 13 -15.41 10.84 -7.24
N TYR A 14 -14.97 9.65 -6.87
CA TYR A 14 -15.67 8.40 -7.16
C TYR A 14 -16.36 7.91 -5.90
N LYS A 15 -17.68 7.72 -5.97
CA LYS A 15 -18.46 7.12 -4.88
C LYS A 15 -18.50 5.62 -5.08
N LEU A 16 -17.78 4.88 -4.24
CA LEU A 16 -17.87 3.42 -4.19
C LEU A 16 -19.15 3.01 -3.42
N PRO A 17 -19.74 1.84 -3.72
CA PRO A 17 -20.87 1.33 -2.94
C PRO A 17 -20.49 1.12 -1.47
N SER A 18 -21.45 1.29 -0.56
CA SER A 18 -21.21 0.97 0.86
C SER A 18 -20.88 -0.52 1.05
N HIS A 19 -19.97 -0.83 1.98
CA HIS A 19 -19.57 -2.20 2.34
C HIS A 19 -18.78 -2.99 1.27
N THR A 20 -18.13 -2.33 0.30
CA THR A 20 -17.17 -2.98 -0.62
C THR A 20 -15.80 -3.25 0.00
N THR A 21 -15.66 -3.03 1.31
CA THR A 21 -14.44 -2.55 1.98
C THR A 21 -13.33 -3.57 2.19
N HIS A 22 -13.52 -4.87 1.88
CA HIS A 22 -12.46 -5.87 2.11
C HIS A 22 -12.21 -6.82 0.95
N LYS A 23 -13.19 -6.99 0.05
CA LYS A 23 -13.09 -7.96 -1.06
C LYS A 23 -13.00 -7.31 -2.44
N LEU A 24 -13.45 -6.06 -2.58
CA LEU A 24 -13.64 -5.42 -3.89
C LEU A 24 -12.93 -4.08 -4.03
N GLN A 25 -12.22 -3.60 -3.01
CA GLN A 25 -11.37 -2.43 -3.19
C GLN A 25 -10.07 -2.87 -3.88
N SER A 26 -9.91 -2.45 -5.13
CA SER A 26 -8.73 -2.75 -5.95
C SER A 26 -7.42 -2.35 -5.27
N LEU A 27 -7.43 -1.27 -4.50
CA LEU A 27 -6.27 -0.84 -3.70
C LEU A 27 -5.90 -1.88 -2.63
N ASP A 28 -6.88 -2.40 -1.90
CA ASP A 28 -6.64 -3.33 -0.80
C ASP A 28 -6.20 -4.71 -1.31
N VAL A 29 -6.94 -5.26 -2.29
CA VAL A 29 -6.67 -6.59 -2.84
C VAL A 29 -5.44 -6.59 -3.73
N GLY A 30 -5.35 -5.60 -4.62
CA GLY A 30 -4.31 -5.56 -5.64
C GLY A 30 -3.00 -4.97 -5.12
N CYS A 31 -3.01 -3.90 -4.34
CA CYS A 31 -1.78 -3.22 -3.93
C CYS A 31 -1.36 -3.60 -2.50
N PHE A 32 -2.27 -3.44 -1.53
CA PHE A 32 -1.90 -3.55 -0.12
C PHE A 32 -1.69 -4.99 0.35
N GLY A 33 -2.49 -5.95 -0.13
CA GLY A 33 -2.28 -7.37 0.18
C GLY A 33 -0.88 -7.86 -0.22
N PRO A 34 -0.46 -7.71 -1.49
CA PRO A 34 0.88 -8.08 -1.92
C PRO A 34 2.00 -7.31 -1.22
N MET A 35 1.80 -6.01 -0.96
CA MET A 35 2.76 -5.20 -0.21
C MET A 35 2.91 -5.70 1.24
N GLN A 36 1.81 -6.00 1.93
CA GLN A 36 1.81 -6.51 3.30
C GLN A 36 2.52 -7.86 3.39
N LYS A 37 2.31 -8.73 2.39
CA LYS A 37 3.02 -10.01 2.30
C LYS A 37 4.54 -9.80 2.21
N LYS A 38 4.99 -8.97 1.26
CA LYS A 38 6.42 -8.65 1.08
C LYS A 38 7.03 -7.96 2.30
N TRP A 39 6.28 -7.08 2.97
CA TRP A 39 6.71 -6.45 4.22
C TRP A 39 6.97 -7.49 5.31
N THR A 40 6.04 -8.42 5.48
CA THR A 40 6.15 -9.50 6.47
C THR A 40 7.36 -10.40 6.17
N GLU A 41 7.60 -10.72 4.89
CA GLU A 41 8.77 -11.48 4.45
C GLU A 41 10.08 -10.72 4.73
N ASN A 42 10.12 -9.40 4.50
CA ASN A 42 11.27 -8.55 4.79
C ASN A 42 11.60 -8.55 6.29
N CYS A 43 10.60 -8.35 7.14
CA CYS A 43 10.78 -8.41 8.60
C CYS A 43 11.34 -9.77 9.04
N LYS A 44 10.79 -10.87 8.53
CA LYS A 44 11.30 -12.22 8.82
C LYS A 44 12.75 -12.41 8.36
N SER A 45 13.09 -11.90 7.16
CA SER A 45 14.45 -11.96 6.63
C SER A 45 15.44 -11.20 7.51
N ILE A 46 15.09 -9.99 7.94
CA ILE A 46 15.93 -9.15 8.79
C ILE A 46 16.18 -9.82 10.15
N VAL A 47 15.13 -10.32 10.80
CA VAL A 47 15.26 -11.06 12.06
C VAL A 47 16.10 -12.33 11.88
N SER A 48 15.93 -13.04 10.77
CA SER A 48 16.72 -14.26 10.50
C SER A 48 18.21 -13.97 10.31
N LEU A 49 18.54 -12.95 9.52
CA LEU A 49 19.91 -12.60 9.10
C LEU A 49 20.68 -11.84 10.17
N TYR A 50 20.06 -10.83 10.78
CA TYR A 50 20.72 -9.89 11.67
C TYR A 50 20.40 -10.15 13.15
N LYS A 51 19.50 -11.10 13.44
CA LYS A 51 19.04 -11.43 14.81
C LYS A 51 18.51 -10.21 15.57
N CYS A 52 17.96 -9.24 14.85
CA CYS A 52 17.40 -8.02 15.42
C CYS A 52 16.09 -7.64 14.72
N GLU A 53 15.27 -6.85 15.41
CA GLU A 53 14.05 -6.27 14.87
C GLU A 53 14.33 -4.94 14.17
N ILE A 54 13.38 -4.51 13.32
CA ILE A 54 13.44 -3.19 12.69
C ILE A 54 13.12 -2.13 13.75
N ASP A 55 14.10 -1.29 14.05
CA ASP A 55 13.93 -0.12 14.92
C ASP A 55 13.10 0.99 14.24
N LYS A 56 12.65 1.96 15.04
CA LYS A 56 11.83 3.07 14.54
C LYS A 56 12.56 3.94 13.51
N ASP A 57 13.88 4.03 13.61
CA ASP A 57 14.70 4.88 12.75
C ASP A 57 14.83 4.28 11.35
N LYS A 58 14.86 2.95 11.24
CA LYS A 58 14.93 2.21 9.97
C LYS A 58 13.57 1.87 9.39
N PHE A 59 12.50 1.92 10.20
CA PHE A 59 11.16 1.56 9.77
C PHE A 59 10.75 2.26 8.46
N ILE A 60 10.91 3.59 8.40
CA ILE A 60 10.49 4.37 7.22
C ILE A 60 11.26 3.94 5.97
N THR A 61 12.58 3.79 6.07
CA THR A 61 13.43 3.42 4.94
C THR A 61 13.11 2.02 4.43
N GLU A 62 12.99 1.04 5.32
CA GLU A 62 12.64 -0.34 4.95
C GLU A 62 11.21 -0.42 4.40
N TYR A 63 10.26 0.29 4.99
CA TYR A 63 8.87 0.29 4.55
C TYR A 63 8.73 0.88 3.14
N LEU A 64 9.34 2.04 2.88
CA LEU A 64 9.29 2.69 1.57
C LEU A 64 9.98 1.85 0.49
N LYS A 65 11.08 1.16 0.83
CA LYS A 65 11.73 0.20 -0.08
C LYS A 65 10.79 -0.93 -0.47
N ILE A 66 10.03 -1.48 0.49
CA ILE A 66 9.03 -2.50 0.19
C ILE A 66 7.87 -1.92 -0.63
N CYS A 67 7.34 -0.74 -0.31
CA CYS A 67 6.30 -0.11 -1.12
C CYS A 67 6.72 0.02 -2.59
N ASN A 68 7.91 0.57 -2.85
CA ASN A 68 8.44 0.79 -4.20
C ASN A 68 8.67 -0.51 -4.99
N THR A 69 9.02 -1.59 -4.32
CA THR A 69 9.27 -2.90 -4.96
C THR A 69 8.02 -3.78 -5.04
N SER A 70 6.96 -3.45 -4.28
CA SER A 70 5.73 -4.24 -4.19
C SER A 70 4.62 -3.70 -5.09
N ILE A 71 4.47 -2.38 -5.15
CA ILE A 71 3.41 -1.72 -5.90
C ILE A 71 3.95 -1.39 -7.29
N THR A 72 3.84 -2.34 -8.21
CA THR A 72 4.30 -2.18 -9.60
C THR A 72 3.13 -1.86 -10.54
N PRO A 73 3.39 -1.28 -11.72
CA PRO A 73 2.33 -1.05 -12.72
C PRO A 73 1.57 -2.33 -13.11
N ASN A 74 2.21 -3.48 -13.07
CA ASN A 74 1.56 -4.77 -13.34
C ASN A 74 0.55 -5.12 -12.25
N VAL A 75 0.97 -4.98 -10.99
CA VAL A 75 0.13 -5.23 -9.82
C VAL A 75 -1.09 -4.30 -9.79
N VAL A 76 -0.87 -3.00 -10.06
CA VAL A 76 -1.95 -2.01 -10.15
C VAL A 76 -2.94 -2.34 -11.27
N ARG A 77 -2.46 -2.79 -12.43
CA ARG A 77 -3.33 -3.18 -13.56
C ARG A 77 -4.10 -4.46 -13.31
N SER A 78 -3.53 -5.43 -12.58
CA SER A 78 -4.23 -6.67 -12.21
C SER A 78 -5.25 -6.50 -11.08
N ALA A 79 -5.30 -5.32 -10.46
CA ALA A 79 -6.18 -5.03 -9.34
C ALA A 79 -7.64 -4.74 -9.76
N TRP A 80 -7.90 -4.64 -11.06
CA TRP A 80 -9.16 -4.23 -11.68
C TRP A 80 -9.75 -5.34 -12.55
#